data_AF-A0A8R7QFF1-F1
#
_entry.id   AF-A0A8R7QFF1-F1
#
_cell.length_a   1.000
_cell.length_b   1.000
_cell.length_c   1.000
_cell.angle_alpha   90.00
_cell.angle_beta   90.00
_cell.angle_gamma   90.00
#
_symmetry.space_group_name_H-M   'P 1'
#
loop_
_entity.id
_entity.type
_entity.pdbx_description
1 polymer ?
#
loop_
_entity_poly.entity_id
_entity_poly.type
_entity_poly.pdbx_seq_one_letter_code
_entity_poly.pdbx_strand_id
1 'polypeptide(L)'
;MWFAEYLFLERSWAKDEKTLKSGLQRLKDFPRSFWLALFVEGTRFTPAKLLAAQEYAVSQGLTAPRNVLIPRTKGFVSAVSIMRDFVPAIYDTTVIIPEDSPKPTILRILQGQSSVVHVRIKRHSMGDMPNSDEDVSKWCKDIFVAKDALLDKHIATGTFDEEIIPIGRPVKSLMVVLSWSCFLLYGAHRFLQWTQLLSTWKGVILFASGLAMVTAVMHVFIMFSQAERSSSAKAARDRVKKD
;
A
#
# COMPACT_ATOMS: atom_id res chain seq x y z
N MET A 1 -0.39 -11.61 -8.47
CA MET A 1 -1.15 -11.49 -7.20
C MET A 1 -1.31 -12.83 -6.47
N TRP A 2 -1.44 -13.97 -7.15
CA TRP A 2 -1.54 -15.29 -6.49
C TRP A 2 -0.30 -15.70 -5.67
N PHE A 3 0.90 -15.27 -6.05
CA PHE A 3 2.15 -15.64 -5.36
C PHE A 3 2.50 -14.81 -4.11
N ALA A 4 1.59 -13.94 -3.65
CA ALA A 4 1.84 -13.07 -2.50
C ALA A 4 0.97 -13.44 -1.28
N GLU A 5 0.27 -14.59 -1.32
CA GLU A 5 -0.57 -15.09 -0.22
C GLU A 5 -1.51 -14.03 0.37
N TYR A 6 -2.11 -13.20 -0.50
CA TYR A 6 -3.05 -12.16 -0.07
C TYR A 6 -4.32 -12.78 0.53
N LEU A 7 -4.75 -12.23 1.66
CA LEU A 7 -6.08 -12.49 2.21
C LEU A 7 -7.10 -11.57 1.53
N PHE A 8 -7.86 -12.15 0.60
CA PHE A 8 -8.92 -11.43 -0.09
C PHE A 8 -10.15 -11.27 0.82
N LEU A 9 -10.57 -10.03 1.03
CA LEU A 9 -11.72 -9.67 1.86
C LEU A 9 -12.77 -8.93 1.01
N GLU A 10 -14.04 -9.24 1.22
CA GLU A 10 -15.19 -8.63 0.56
C GLU A 10 -15.68 -7.32 1.23
N ARG A 11 -14.99 -6.88 2.30
CA ARG A 11 -15.38 -5.74 3.14
C ARG A 11 -16.71 -5.95 3.87
N SER A 12 -17.04 -7.22 4.15
CA SER A 12 -18.20 -7.61 4.93
C SER A 12 -17.78 -8.60 6.01
N TRP A 13 -17.81 -8.16 7.26
CA TRP A 13 -17.35 -8.97 8.39
C TRP A 13 -18.01 -10.35 8.44
N ALA A 14 -19.32 -10.42 8.19
CA ALA A 14 -20.08 -11.67 8.22
C ALA A 14 -19.56 -12.74 7.23
N LYS A 15 -18.97 -12.31 6.11
CA LYS A 15 -18.37 -13.22 5.12
C LYS A 15 -16.88 -13.43 5.37
N ASP A 16 -16.21 -12.36 5.76
CA ASP A 16 -14.75 -12.28 5.82
C ASP A 16 -14.16 -12.90 7.07
N GLU A 17 -14.91 -13.02 8.17
CA GLU A 17 -14.40 -13.51 9.45
C GLU A 17 -13.75 -14.89 9.34
N LYS A 18 -14.43 -15.84 8.69
CA LYS A 18 -13.92 -17.20 8.51
C LYS A 18 -12.68 -17.26 7.61
N THR A 19 -12.70 -16.50 6.51
CA THR A 19 -11.57 -16.38 5.56
C THR A 19 -10.36 -15.75 6.24
N LEU A 20 -10.57 -14.68 7.00
CA LEU A 20 -9.53 -13.99 7.75
C LEU A 20 -8.93 -14.93 8.80
N LYS A 21 -9.78 -15.60 9.60
CA LYS A 21 -9.33 -16.51 10.65
C LYS A 21 -8.50 -17.67 10.10
N SER A 22 -9.01 -18.37 9.09
CA SER A 22 -8.29 -19.47 8.45
C SER A 22 -7.00 -19.01 7.77
N GLY A 23 -7.03 -17.85 7.11
CA GLY A 23 -5.87 -17.26 6.45
C GLY A 23 -4.74 -16.91 7.41
N LEU A 24 -5.07 -16.26 8.54
CA LEU A 24 -4.10 -15.92 9.58
C LEU A 24 -3.56 -17.16 10.29
N GLN A 25 -4.39 -18.17 10.56
CA GLN A 25 -3.94 -19.42 11.17
C GLN A 25 -2.92 -20.16 10.29
N ARG A 26 -3.11 -20.14 8.96
CA ARG A 26 -2.16 -20.74 8.02
C ARG A 26 -0.76 -20.11 8.07
N LEU A 27 -0.63 -18.87 8.54
CA LEU A 27 0.66 -18.21 8.67
C LEU A 27 1.52 -18.82 9.79
N LYS A 28 0.90 -19.53 10.75
CA LYS A 28 1.63 -20.18 11.84
C LYS A 28 2.62 -21.23 11.32
N ASP A 29 2.20 -22.01 10.33
CA ASP A 29 2.99 -23.08 9.73
C ASP A 29 3.69 -22.63 8.44
N PHE A 30 3.82 -21.32 8.22
CA PHE A 30 4.44 -20.80 7.00
C PHE A 30 5.95 -21.11 7.01
N PRO A 31 6.50 -21.73 5.95
CA PRO A 31 7.84 -22.33 5.98
C PRO A 31 9.00 -21.30 5.99
N ARG A 32 8.70 -19.99 6.00
CA ARG A 32 9.67 -18.90 5.92
C ARG A 32 9.24 -17.74 6.80
N SER A 33 10.16 -16.83 7.12
CA SER A 33 9.79 -15.54 7.72
C SER A 33 8.84 -14.77 6.78
N PHE A 34 7.80 -14.16 7.34
CA PHE A 34 6.82 -13.38 6.59
C PHE A 34 6.63 -11.98 7.18
N TRP A 35 6.11 -11.08 6.34
CA TRP A 35 5.60 -9.77 6.74
C TRP A 35 4.13 -9.68 6.33
N LEU A 36 3.25 -9.41 7.28
CA LEU A 36 1.83 -9.16 7.00
C LEU A 36 1.55 -7.66 7.12
N ALA A 37 1.23 -7.03 5.99
CA ALA A 37 0.82 -5.64 5.96
C ALA A 37 -0.69 -5.52 6.20
N LEU A 38 -1.09 -4.75 7.21
CA LEU A 38 -2.49 -4.46 7.53
C LEU A 38 -2.78 -2.96 7.33
N PHE A 39 -3.74 -2.65 6.47
CA PHE A 39 -4.24 -1.29 6.25
C PHE A 39 -5.54 -1.10 7.01
N VAL A 40 -5.42 -0.64 8.25
CA VAL A 40 -6.55 -0.61 9.20
C VAL A 40 -7.59 0.44 8.80
N GLU A 41 -7.24 1.44 8.00
CA GLU A 41 -8.18 2.40 7.40
C GLU A 41 -9.18 1.71 6.45
N GLY A 42 -8.80 0.56 5.89
CA GLY A 42 -9.61 -0.23 4.96
C GLY A 42 -9.80 0.43 3.59
N THR A 43 -9.15 1.56 3.32
CA THR A 43 -9.25 2.28 2.06
C THR A 43 -8.07 3.22 1.85
N ARG A 44 -7.81 3.61 0.59
CA ARG A 44 -6.77 4.59 0.27
C ARG A 44 -7.19 5.99 0.74
N PHE A 45 -6.25 6.72 1.31
CA PHE A 45 -6.41 8.12 1.69
C PHE A 45 -6.73 8.99 0.45
N THR A 46 -7.73 9.87 0.59
CA THR A 46 -8.10 10.90 -0.39
C THR A 46 -8.79 12.04 0.37
N PRO A 47 -8.68 13.31 -0.07
CA PRO A 47 -9.34 14.45 0.61
C PRO A 47 -10.84 14.25 0.84
N ALA A 48 -11.57 13.73 -0.15
CA ALA A 48 -13.01 13.45 -0.02
C ALA A 48 -13.34 12.41 1.07
N LYS A 49 -12.46 11.45 1.32
CA LYS A 49 -12.64 10.45 2.39
C LYS A 49 -12.21 10.98 3.75
N LEU A 50 -11.27 11.91 3.78
CA LEU A 50 -10.91 12.61 5.01
C LEU A 50 -12.09 13.44 5.50
N LEU A 51 -12.74 14.21 4.60
CA LEU A 51 -13.97 14.96 4.93
C LEU A 51 -15.07 14.04 5.49
N ALA A 52 -15.37 12.94 4.79
CA ALA A 52 -16.34 11.96 5.26
C ALA A 52 -15.96 11.32 6.61
N ALA A 53 -14.67 11.15 6.89
CA ALA A 53 -14.19 10.67 8.18
C ALA A 53 -14.35 11.73 9.28
N GLN A 54 -14.14 13.01 8.97
CA GLN A 54 -14.35 14.13 9.90
C GLN A 54 -15.83 14.29 10.26
N GLU A 55 -16.74 14.23 9.27
CA GLU A 55 -18.19 14.22 9.49
C GLU A 55 -18.61 13.06 10.40
N TYR A 56 -18.10 11.86 10.12
CA TYR A 56 -18.34 10.68 10.94
C TYR A 56 -17.80 10.87 12.36
N ALA A 57 -16.60 11.43 12.54
CA ALA A 57 -16.03 11.71 13.86
C ALA A 57 -16.93 12.62 14.68
N VAL A 58 -17.38 13.75 14.09
CA VAL A 58 -18.28 14.71 14.74
C VAL A 58 -19.60 14.03 15.14
N SER A 59 -20.18 13.22 14.25
CA SER A 59 -21.44 12.51 14.53
C SER A 59 -21.33 11.47 15.65
N GLN A 60 -20.12 11.00 15.97
CA GLN A 60 -19.84 9.99 17.00
C GLN A 60 -19.18 10.59 18.25
N GLY A 61 -18.99 11.92 18.31
CA GLY A 61 -18.28 12.57 19.41
C GLY A 61 -16.79 12.21 19.49
N LEU A 62 -16.18 11.80 18.38
CA LEU A 62 -14.76 11.49 18.28
C LEU A 62 -13.97 12.72 17.82
N THR A 63 -12.68 12.76 18.13
CA THR A 63 -11.77 13.78 17.59
C THR A 63 -11.69 13.64 16.06
N ALA A 64 -11.97 14.73 15.35
CA ALA A 64 -11.90 14.77 13.89
C ALA A 64 -10.44 14.67 13.42
N PRO A 65 -10.07 13.67 12.61
CA PRO A 65 -8.70 13.52 12.14
C PRO A 65 -8.37 14.56 11.07
N ARG A 66 -7.10 14.96 10.97
CA ARG A 66 -6.62 15.96 9.98
C ARG A 66 -5.76 15.36 8.88
N ASN A 67 -4.99 14.34 9.20
CA ASN A 67 -3.97 13.76 8.33
C ASN A 67 -4.19 12.27 8.07
N VAL A 68 -4.99 11.59 8.91
CA VAL A 68 -5.28 10.15 8.80
C VAL A 68 -6.77 9.86 8.62
N LEU A 69 -7.11 8.61 8.28
CA LEU A 69 -8.50 8.13 8.34
C LEU A 69 -8.75 7.40 9.66
N ILE A 70 -10.02 7.26 10.02
CA ILE A 70 -10.42 6.53 11.23
C ILE A 70 -10.21 5.01 11.02
N PRO A 71 -9.50 4.32 11.91
CA PRO A 71 -9.20 2.90 11.74
C PRO A 71 -10.44 2.02 11.96
N ARG A 72 -10.57 0.97 11.13
CA ARG A 72 -11.53 -0.12 11.28
C ARG A 72 -10.87 -1.29 12.00
N THR A 73 -11.05 -1.35 13.31
CA THR A 73 -10.22 -2.19 14.20
C THR A 73 -10.51 -3.69 14.16
N LYS A 74 -11.69 -4.14 13.71
CA LYS A 74 -12.09 -5.57 13.76
C LYS A 74 -11.06 -6.52 13.15
N GLY A 75 -10.55 -6.20 11.96
CA GLY A 75 -9.53 -7.03 11.30
C GLY A 75 -8.20 -7.05 12.04
N PHE A 76 -7.81 -5.91 12.64
CA PHE A 76 -6.60 -5.81 13.45
C PHE A 76 -6.72 -6.57 14.77
N VAL A 77 -7.87 -6.46 15.45
CA VAL A 77 -8.15 -7.21 16.69
C VAL A 77 -8.08 -8.71 16.43
N SER A 78 -8.73 -9.20 15.37
CA SER A 78 -8.68 -10.61 14.97
C SER A 78 -7.25 -11.06 14.64
N ALA A 79 -6.49 -10.22 13.93
CA ALA A 79 -5.07 -10.45 13.65
C ALA A 79 -4.23 -10.61 14.93
N VAL A 80 -4.35 -9.69 15.87
CA VAL A 80 -3.64 -9.75 17.16
C VAL A 80 -4.04 -10.98 17.95
N SER A 81 -5.35 -11.26 18.06
CA SER A 81 -5.89 -12.40 18.81
C SER A 81 -5.36 -13.75 18.29
N ILE A 82 -5.32 -13.93 16.96
CA ILE A 82 -4.89 -15.20 16.33
C ILE A 82 -3.37 -15.36 16.33
N MET A 83 -2.64 -14.26 16.08
CA MET A 83 -1.21 -14.33 15.81
C MET A 83 -0.31 -14.10 17.02
N ARG A 84 -0.89 -13.78 18.19
CA ARG A 84 -0.15 -13.44 19.42
C ARG A 84 0.94 -14.46 19.77
N ASP A 85 0.67 -15.74 19.54
CA ASP A 85 1.56 -16.84 19.95
C ASP A 85 2.78 -17.04 19.05
N PHE A 86 2.75 -16.52 17.81
CA PHE A 86 3.81 -16.80 16.81
C PHE A 86 4.33 -15.57 16.07
N VAL A 87 3.70 -14.40 16.22
CA VAL A 87 4.20 -13.14 15.69
C VAL A 87 4.82 -12.32 16.83
N PRO A 88 6.13 -12.02 16.78
CA PRO A 88 6.82 -11.42 17.92
C PRO A 88 6.59 -9.90 18.06
N ALA A 89 6.18 -9.21 16.99
CA ALA A 89 6.10 -7.75 17.00
C ALA A 89 5.14 -7.20 15.94
N ILE A 90 4.64 -6.00 16.22
CA ILE A 90 3.85 -5.17 15.31
C ILE A 90 4.70 -3.95 14.96
N TYR A 91 4.85 -3.69 13.66
CA TYR A 91 5.56 -2.51 13.18
C TYR A 91 4.55 -1.47 12.77
N ASP A 92 4.47 -0.41 13.56
CA ASP A 92 3.70 0.76 13.22
C ASP A 92 4.47 1.61 12.20
N THR A 93 3.89 1.79 11.01
CA THR A 93 4.51 2.55 9.93
C THR A 93 3.65 3.76 9.57
N THR A 94 4.27 4.93 9.52
CA THR A 94 3.67 6.18 9.07
C THR A 94 4.48 6.73 7.91
N VAL A 95 3.80 7.01 6.80
CA VAL A 95 4.43 7.48 5.56
C VAL A 95 3.86 8.85 5.22
N ILE A 96 4.74 9.81 4.98
CA ILE A 96 4.39 11.13 4.47
C ILE A 96 5.26 11.47 3.26
N ILE A 97 4.63 12.11 2.28
CA ILE A 97 5.31 12.71 1.14
C ILE A 97 5.26 14.21 1.38
N PRO A 98 6.41 14.87 1.61
CA PRO A 98 6.48 16.32 1.76
C PRO A 98 5.79 17.05 0.60
N GLU A 99 5.13 18.18 0.86
CA GLU A 99 4.37 18.91 -0.17
C GLU A 99 5.28 19.54 -1.25
N ASP A 100 6.49 19.90 -0.87
CA ASP A 100 7.54 20.39 -1.77
C ASP A 100 8.11 19.28 -2.69
N SER A 101 7.80 18.02 -2.36
CA SER A 101 8.31 16.86 -3.05
C SER A 101 7.26 16.27 -3.99
N PRO A 102 7.65 15.97 -5.24
CA PRO A 102 6.71 15.44 -6.19
C PRO A 102 6.25 14.04 -5.79
N LYS A 103 4.92 13.83 -5.81
CA LYS A 103 4.31 12.56 -5.43
C LYS A 103 4.84 11.40 -6.29
N PRO A 104 5.21 10.26 -5.69
CA PRO A 104 5.67 9.10 -6.43
C PRO A 104 4.52 8.56 -7.28
N THR A 105 4.73 8.51 -8.59
CA THR A 105 3.82 7.85 -9.53
C THR A 105 4.58 6.77 -10.29
N ILE A 106 3.87 5.75 -10.78
CA ILE A 106 4.49 4.70 -11.60
C ILE A 106 5.23 5.31 -12.80
N LEU A 107 4.64 6.32 -13.44
CA LEU A 107 5.26 7.01 -14.58
C LEU A 107 6.57 7.72 -14.18
N ARG A 108 6.60 8.40 -13.04
CA ARG A 108 7.84 9.04 -12.55
C ARG A 108 8.94 8.03 -12.26
N ILE A 109 8.58 6.91 -11.64
CA ILE A 109 9.51 5.80 -11.37
C ILE A 109 10.09 5.27 -12.69
N LEU A 110 9.24 5.04 -13.70
CA LEU A 110 9.68 4.61 -15.03
C LEU A 110 10.54 5.65 -15.76
N GLN A 111 10.31 6.94 -15.52
CA GLN A 111 11.11 8.04 -16.05
C GLN A 111 12.41 8.29 -15.27
N GLY A 112 12.69 7.52 -14.21
CA GLY A 112 13.87 7.71 -13.37
C GLY A 112 13.81 9.01 -12.53
N GLN A 113 12.64 9.60 -12.36
CA GLN A 113 12.47 10.80 -11.55
C GLN A 113 12.40 10.46 -10.07
N SER A 114 13.20 11.14 -9.24
CA SER A 114 13.18 10.95 -7.79
C SER A 114 11.95 11.57 -7.13
N SER A 115 11.58 10.98 -6.00
CA SER A 115 10.58 11.47 -5.03
C SER A 115 11.13 11.23 -3.64
N VAL A 116 10.91 12.18 -2.73
CA VAL A 116 11.28 12.05 -1.31
C VAL A 116 10.07 11.52 -0.55
N VAL A 117 10.31 10.56 0.33
CA VAL A 117 9.30 9.97 1.21
C VAL A 117 9.91 9.88 2.60
N HIS A 118 9.22 10.44 3.59
CA HIS A 118 9.61 10.28 4.99
C HIS A 118 8.79 9.13 5.59
N VAL A 119 9.50 8.16 6.16
CA VAL A 119 8.89 6.97 6.76
C VAL A 119 9.33 6.89 8.20
N ARG A 120 8.34 6.87 9.11
CA ARG A 120 8.56 6.55 10.52
C ARG A 120 8.14 5.12 10.77
N ILE A 121 9.01 4.35 11.41
CA ILE A 121 8.74 2.96 11.80
C ILE A 121 8.94 2.84 13.30
N LYS A 122 7.91 2.41 14.03
CA LYS A 122 7.98 2.11 15.46
C LYS A 122 7.65 0.65 15.70
N ARG A 123 8.54 -0.07 16.39
CA ARG A 123 8.32 -1.47 16.76
C ARG A 123 7.57 -1.54 18.10
N HIS A 124 6.52 -2.33 18.13
CA HIS A 124 5.77 -2.70 19.33
C HIS A 124 5.94 -4.20 19.57
N SER A 125 6.29 -4.61 20.79
CA SER A 125 6.35 -6.03 21.14
C SER A 125 4.94 -6.60 21.16
N MET A 126 4.75 -7.82 20.65
CA MET A 126 3.45 -8.49 20.76
C MET A 126 3.09 -8.76 22.23
N GLY A 127 4.09 -8.96 23.10
CA GLY A 127 3.89 -9.15 24.54
C GLY A 127 3.32 -7.92 25.26
N ASP A 128 3.50 -6.72 24.70
CA ASP A 128 2.98 -5.47 25.29
C ASP A 128 1.52 -5.21 24.89
N MET A 129 0.95 -6.04 24.02
CA MET A 129 -0.42 -5.85 23.54
C MET A 129 -1.44 -6.21 24.62
N PRO A 130 -2.50 -5.40 24.81
CA PRO A 130 -3.57 -5.73 25.75
C PRO A 130 -4.22 -7.08 25.48
N ASN A 131 -4.73 -7.77 26.51
CA ASN A 131 -5.31 -9.11 26.35
C ASN A 131 -6.78 -9.10 25.88
N SER A 132 -7.53 -8.03 26.18
CA SER A 132 -8.93 -7.89 25.75
C SER A 132 -9.01 -7.32 24.33
N ASP A 133 -9.97 -7.82 23.55
CA ASP A 133 -10.27 -7.36 22.19
C ASP A 133 -10.67 -5.87 22.16
N GLU A 134 -11.40 -5.41 23.19
CA GLU A 134 -11.79 -4.02 23.38
C GLU A 134 -10.57 -3.12 23.61
N ASP A 135 -9.63 -3.57 24.43
CA ASP A 135 -8.39 -2.83 24.72
C ASP A 135 -7.46 -2.79 23.51
N VAL A 136 -7.36 -3.87 22.74
CA VAL A 136 -6.61 -3.89 21.46
C VAL A 136 -7.23 -2.93 20.45
N SER A 137 -8.56 -2.89 20.39
CA SER A 137 -9.30 -1.95 19.55
C SER A 137 -9.03 -0.50 19.96
N LYS A 138 -9.02 -0.22 21.27
CA LYS A 138 -8.68 1.10 21.83
C LYS A 138 -7.24 1.47 21.52
N TRP A 139 -6.29 0.58 21.77
CA TRP A 139 -4.87 0.78 21.44
C TRP A 139 -4.68 1.17 19.98
N CYS A 140 -5.37 0.50 19.05
CA CYS A 140 -5.28 0.81 17.63
C CYS A 140 -5.81 2.22 17.32
N LYS A 141 -6.92 2.63 17.93
CA LYS A 141 -7.46 4.00 17.77
C LYS A 141 -6.50 5.04 18.34
N ASP A 142 -5.94 4.80 19.52
CA ASP A 142 -5.02 5.71 20.19
C ASP A 142 -3.72 5.90 19.38
N ILE A 143 -3.21 4.84 18.75
CA ILE A 143 -2.08 4.94 17.81
C ILE A 143 -2.43 5.85 16.62
N PHE A 144 -3.63 5.74 16.05
CA PHE A 144 -4.05 6.61 14.94
C PHE A 144 -4.20 8.08 15.37
N VAL A 145 -4.68 8.35 16.58
CA VAL A 145 -4.70 9.70 17.14
C VAL A 145 -3.27 10.25 17.32
N ALA A 146 -2.36 9.43 17.85
CA ALA A 146 -0.95 9.81 17.99
C ALA A 146 -0.29 10.08 16.62
N LYS A 147 -0.60 9.27 15.60
CA LYS A 147 -0.15 9.48 14.22
C LYS A 147 -0.64 10.79 13.64
N ASP A 148 -1.90 11.14 13.89
CA ASP A 148 -2.49 12.38 13.38
C ASP A 148 -1.71 13.60 13.88
N ALA A 149 -1.50 13.67 15.21
CA ALA A 149 -0.74 14.74 15.86
C ALA A 149 0.73 14.77 15.42
N LEU A 150 1.31 13.59 15.19
CA LEU A 150 2.67 13.43 14.71
C LEU A 150 2.84 13.90 13.27
N LEU A 151 1.85 13.66 12.41
CA LEU A 151 1.83 14.18 11.05
C LEU A 151 1.66 15.70 11.06
N ASP A 152 0.85 16.27 11.95
CA ASP A 152 0.78 17.73 12.10
C ASP A 152 2.13 18.33 12.48
N LYS A 153 2.82 17.69 13.43
CA LYS A 153 4.17 18.12 13.83
C LYS A 153 5.12 18.05 12.64
N HIS A 154 5.10 16.95 11.89
CA HIS A 154 5.95 16.78 10.72
C HIS A 154 5.65 17.80 9.62
N ILE A 155 4.38 18.13 9.38
CA ILE A 155 4.00 19.16 8.41
C ILE A 155 4.56 20.53 8.83
N ALA A 156 4.58 20.82 10.13
CA ALA A 156 5.12 22.07 10.66
C ALA A 156 6.66 22.13 10.69
N THR A 157 7.35 21.04 11.03
CA THR A 157 8.81 21.02 11.25
C THR A 157 9.61 20.40 10.10
N GLY A 158 8.97 19.66 9.20
CA GLY A 158 9.59 18.91 8.12
C GLY A 158 10.29 17.61 8.55
N THR A 159 10.25 17.24 9.84
CA THR A 159 10.94 16.04 10.35
C THR A 159 10.11 15.31 11.42
N PHE A 160 10.44 14.05 11.70
CA PHE A 160 9.83 13.30 12.80
C PHE A 160 10.58 13.45 14.14
N ASP A 161 11.54 14.37 14.22
CA ASP A 161 12.45 14.60 15.37
C ASP A 161 13.26 13.37 15.82
N GLU A 162 13.38 12.39 14.92
CA GLU A 162 14.11 11.13 15.13
C GLU A 162 15.30 11.06 14.17
N GLU A 163 16.30 10.25 14.53
CA GLU A 163 17.50 10.07 13.73
C GLU A 163 17.13 9.50 12.34
N ILE A 164 17.54 10.22 11.30
CA ILE A 164 17.30 9.79 9.92
C ILE A 164 18.30 8.67 9.60
N ILE A 165 17.79 7.47 9.38
CA ILE A 165 18.58 6.35 8.92
C ILE A 165 18.57 6.36 7.38
N PRO A 166 19.68 6.75 6.71
CA PRO A 166 19.73 6.70 5.25
C PRO A 166 19.68 5.25 4.78
N ILE A 167 18.64 4.90 4.03
CA ILE A 167 18.58 3.61 3.35
C ILE A 167 19.50 3.70 2.13
N GLY A 168 20.68 3.07 2.23
CA GLY A 168 21.62 2.99 1.12
C GLY A 168 21.01 2.28 -0.10
N ARG A 169 21.51 2.58 -1.31
CA ARG A 169 21.08 1.89 -2.53
C ARG A 169 21.75 0.51 -2.60
N PRO A 170 21.01 -0.61 -2.49
CA PRO A 170 21.62 -1.93 -2.44
C PRO A 170 22.18 -2.33 -3.81
N VAL A 171 23.51 -2.50 -3.89
CA VAL A 171 24.21 -2.95 -5.12
C VAL A 171 23.70 -4.33 -5.59
N LYS A 172 23.32 -5.21 -4.65
CA LYS A 172 22.77 -6.53 -4.96
C LYS A 172 21.51 -6.45 -5.83
N SER A 173 20.58 -5.55 -5.49
CA SER A 173 19.36 -5.36 -6.28
C SER A 173 19.67 -4.83 -7.68
N LEU A 174 20.65 -3.92 -7.80
CA LEU A 174 21.10 -3.42 -9.09
C LEU A 174 21.70 -4.55 -9.95
N MET A 175 22.54 -5.40 -9.38
CA MET A 175 23.11 -6.56 -10.08
C MET A 175 22.02 -7.52 -10.59
N VAL A 176 21.01 -7.81 -9.76
CA VAL A 176 19.88 -8.66 -10.17
C VAL A 176 19.10 -8.02 -11.33
N VAL A 177 18.78 -6.73 -11.25
CA VAL A 177 18.07 -6.01 -12.32
C VAL A 177 18.86 -6.01 -13.62
N LEU A 178 20.16 -5.74 -13.55
CA LEU A 178 21.04 -5.76 -14.73
C LEU A 178 21.13 -7.17 -15.34
N SER A 179 21.31 -8.20 -14.51
CA SER A 179 21.37 -9.60 -14.96
C SER A 179 20.09 -10.00 -15.69
N TRP A 180 18.91 -9.74 -15.11
CA TRP A 180 17.63 -10.04 -15.76
C TRP A 180 17.40 -9.21 -17.01
N SER A 181 17.78 -7.93 -17.00
CA SER A 181 17.67 -7.06 -18.18
C SER A 181 18.53 -7.59 -19.32
N CYS A 182 19.78 -7.97 -19.06
CA CYS A 182 20.66 -8.57 -20.07
C CYS A 182 20.10 -9.89 -20.61
N PHE A 183 19.59 -10.76 -19.74
CA PHE A 183 18.98 -12.04 -20.15
C PHE A 183 17.75 -11.83 -21.03
N LEU A 184 16.85 -10.94 -20.63
CA LEU A 184 15.62 -10.63 -21.39
C LEU A 184 15.94 -9.94 -22.73
N LEU A 185 16.90 -9.01 -22.75
CA LEU A 185 17.35 -8.35 -23.97
C LEU A 185 17.99 -9.35 -24.94
N TYR A 186 18.80 -10.28 -24.43
CA TYR A 186 19.38 -11.35 -25.24
C TYR A 186 18.28 -12.27 -25.81
N GLY A 187 17.32 -12.68 -24.98
CA GLY A 187 16.17 -13.48 -25.42
C GLY A 187 15.34 -12.77 -26.50
N ALA A 188 15.05 -11.48 -26.29
CA ALA A 188 14.34 -10.65 -27.27
C ALA A 188 15.12 -10.53 -28.58
N HIS A 189 16.43 -10.29 -28.52
CA HIS A 189 17.29 -10.22 -29.70
C HIS A 189 17.31 -11.54 -30.48
N ARG A 190 17.48 -12.68 -29.79
CA ARG A 190 17.45 -14.02 -30.43
C ARG A 190 16.09 -14.33 -31.03
N PHE A 191 15.01 -13.95 -30.36
CA PHE A 191 13.64 -14.10 -30.87
C PHE A 191 13.43 -13.29 -32.15
N LEU A 192 13.87 -12.03 -32.19
CA LEU A 192 13.78 -11.18 -33.38
C LEU A 192 14.61 -11.75 -34.55
N GLN A 193 15.81 -12.28 -34.27
CA GLN A 193 16.64 -12.95 -35.28
C GLN A 193 15.98 -14.23 -35.84
N TRP A 194 15.39 -15.05 -34.97
CA TRP A 194 14.77 -16.32 -35.36
C TRP A 194 13.50 -16.10 -36.19
N THR A 195 12.66 -15.17 -35.78
CA THR A 195 11.38 -14.89 -36.42
C THR A 195 11.51 -14.04 -37.68
N GLN A 196 12.65 -13.37 -37.88
CA GLN A 196 12.85 -12.40 -38.97
C GLN A 196 11.72 -11.35 -39.01
N LEU A 197 11.10 -11.06 -37.86
CA LEU A 197 9.85 -10.31 -37.80
C LEU A 197 10.01 -8.87 -38.30
N LEU A 198 11.23 -8.32 -38.21
CA LEU A 198 11.58 -6.99 -38.68
C LEU A 198 12.08 -6.96 -40.13
N SER A 199 12.21 -8.11 -40.82
CA SER A 199 12.69 -8.17 -42.20
C SER A 199 11.60 -7.87 -43.23
N THR A 200 10.32 -8.00 -42.86
CA THR A 200 9.18 -7.74 -43.74
C THR A 200 8.33 -6.59 -43.21
N TRP A 201 7.79 -5.76 -44.10
CA TRP A 201 6.87 -4.68 -43.74
C TRP A 201 5.64 -5.17 -42.97
N LYS A 202 5.10 -6.35 -43.33
CA LYS A 202 3.98 -6.96 -42.61
C LYS A 202 4.35 -7.29 -41.16
N GLY A 203 5.56 -7.83 -40.94
CA GLY A 203 6.05 -8.15 -39.60
C GLY A 203 6.35 -6.90 -38.77
N VAL A 204 6.93 -5.85 -39.37
CA VAL A 204 7.13 -4.54 -38.71
C VAL A 204 5.80 -3.93 -38.28
N ILE A 205 4.78 -3.95 -39.16
CA ILE A 205 3.44 -3.44 -38.83
C ILE A 205 2.82 -4.24 -37.68
N LEU A 206 2.95 -5.58 -37.71
CA LEU A 206 2.43 -6.45 -36.64
C LEU A 206 3.14 -6.21 -35.30
N PHE A 207 4.45 -5.99 -35.31
CA PHE A 207 5.21 -5.66 -34.10
C PHE A 207 4.80 -4.29 -33.53
N ALA A 208 4.73 -3.27 -34.39
CA ALA A 208 4.35 -1.92 -34.00
C ALA A 208 2.91 -1.88 -33.46
N SER A 209 1.97 -2.59 -34.09
CA SER A 209 0.59 -2.67 -33.62
C SER A 209 0.49 -3.40 -32.27
N GLY A 210 1.26 -4.47 -32.07
CA GLY A 210 1.38 -5.16 -30.79
C GLY A 210 1.92 -4.24 -29.69
N LEU A 211 2.98 -3.49 -29.96
CA LEU A 211 3.56 -2.54 -29.00
C LEU A 211 2.58 -1.40 -28.67
N ALA A 212 1.87 -0.88 -29.66
CA ALA A 212 0.84 0.15 -29.47
C ALA A 212 -0.32 -0.39 -28.61
N MET A 213 -0.78 -1.61 -28.86
CA MET A 213 -1.81 -2.27 -28.05
C MET A 213 -1.36 -2.45 -26.60
N VAL A 214 -0.15 -2.96 -26.37
CA VAL A 214 0.41 -3.11 -25.01
C VAL A 214 0.48 -1.76 -24.30
N THR A 215 0.94 -0.72 -24.99
CA THR A 215 1.05 0.63 -24.43
C THR A 215 -0.33 1.20 -24.08
N ALA A 216 -1.32 1.04 -24.95
CA ALA A 216 -2.69 1.45 -24.69
C ALA A 216 -3.30 0.71 -23.48
N VAL A 217 -3.11 -0.60 -23.40
CA VAL A 217 -3.57 -1.43 -22.29
C VAL A 217 -2.88 -1.01 -20.98
N MET A 218 -1.56 -0.78 -21.00
CA MET A 218 -0.83 -0.26 -19.84
C MET A 218 -1.35 1.10 -19.40
N HIS A 219 -1.61 2.00 -20.33
CA HIS A 219 -2.18 3.31 -20.03
C HIS A 219 -3.55 3.18 -19.35
N VAL A 220 -4.42 2.32 -19.86
CA VAL A 220 -5.71 1.99 -19.24
C VAL A 220 -5.51 1.48 -17.81
N PHE A 221 -4.62 0.51 -17.58
CA PHE A 221 -4.35 -0.01 -16.24
C PHE A 221 -3.81 1.06 -15.27
N ILE A 222 -2.91 1.94 -15.74
CA ILE A 222 -2.40 3.06 -14.95
C ILE A 222 -3.56 3.97 -14.53
N MET A 223 -4.46 4.31 -15.46
CA MET A 223 -5.63 5.13 -15.16
C MET A 223 -6.58 4.45 -14.17
N PHE A 224 -6.81 3.13 -14.27
CA PHE A 224 -7.60 2.38 -13.28
C PHE A 224 -6.94 2.29 -11.91
N SER A 225 -5.61 2.36 -11.83
CA SER A 225 -4.87 2.28 -10.57
C SER A 225 -4.95 3.57 -9.72
N GLN A 226 -5.41 4.69 -10.27
CA GLN A 226 -5.52 5.97 -9.57
C GLN A 226 -6.49 5.91 -8.38
N ALA A 227 -6.06 6.42 -7.22
CA ALA A 227 -6.87 6.38 -5.98
C ALA A 227 -8.20 7.14 -6.09
N GLU A 228 -8.20 8.25 -6.83
CA GLU A 228 -9.36 9.12 -7.06
C GLU A 228 -10.48 8.43 -7.85
N ARG A 229 -10.13 7.46 -8.70
CA ARG A 229 -11.10 6.72 -9.53
C ARG A 229 -11.66 5.48 -8.82
N SER A 230 -11.26 5.22 -7.57
CA SER A 230 -11.83 4.11 -6.81
C SER A 230 -13.32 4.33 -6.54
N SER A 231 -14.12 3.26 -6.60
CA SER A 231 -15.57 3.32 -6.31
C SER A 231 -15.87 3.99 -4.96
N SER A 232 -15.03 3.71 -3.96
CA SER A 232 -15.11 4.35 -2.64
C SER A 232 -14.82 5.86 -2.65
N ALA A 233 -13.91 6.34 -3.50
CA ALA A 233 -13.62 7.77 -3.61
C ALA A 233 -14.73 8.50 -4.40
N LYS A 234 -15.27 7.86 -5.44
CA LYS A 234 -16.43 8.37 -6.18
C LYS A 234 -17.66 8.51 -5.29
N ALA A 235 -17.98 7.47 -4.51
CA ALA A 235 -19.09 7.51 -3.56
C ALA A 235 -18.91 8.58 -2.46
N ALA A 236 -17.69 8.78 -1.96
CA ALA A 236 -17.41 9.86 -1.00
C ALA A 236 -17.61 11.25 -1.64
N ARG A 237 -17.09 11.45 -2.85
CA ARG A 237 -17.25 12.72 -3.59
C ARG A 237 -18.71 13.02 -3.93
N ASP A 238 -19.49 12.02 -4.31
CA ASP A 238 -20.91 12.18 -4.67
C ASP A 238 -21.77 12.51 -3.44
N ARG A 239 -21.33 12.16 -2.22
CA ARG A 239 -21.96 12.63 -0.97
C ARG A 239 -21.69 14.12 -0.74
N VAL A 240 -20.42 14.52 -0.83
CA VAL A 240 -20.00 15.94 -0.67
C VAL A 240 -20.68 16.89 -1.68
N LYS A 241 -21.08 16.40 -2.86
CA LYS A 241 -21.78 17.21 -3.86
C LYS A 241 -23.30 17.36 -3.64
N LYS A 242 -23.89 16.55 -2.76
CA LYS A 242 -25.33 16.54 -2.49
C LYS A 242 -25.73 17.46 -1.33
N ASP A 243 -24.75 17.90 -0.55
CA ASP A 243 -24.89 18.90 0.50
C ASP A 243 -24.44 20.28 -0.04
#